data_AF-A0A8J6PCB8-F1
#
_entry.id   AF-A0A8J6PCB8-F1
#
_cell.length_a   1.000
_cell.length_b   1.000
_cell.length_c   1.000
_cell.angle_alpha   90.00
_cell.angle_beta   90.00
_cell.angle_gamma   90.00
#
_symmetry.space_group_name_H-M   'P 1'
#
loop_
_entity.id
_entity.type
_entity.pdbx_description
1 polymer ?
#
loop_
_entity_poly.entity_id
_entity_poly.type
_entity_poly.pdbx_seq_one_letter_code
_entity_poly.pdbx_strand_id
1 'polypeptide(L)'
;GGGSTSAALLARALLWQGEAAQAEEALAAHPPPAGDPAQLLRWGSTRVANFMFSAGDSTRADAVLQSLRQQITHPMLSLIVEGMASAVAAHENRLPDAVAAAERVFREPAAHPAAIEWACFGGGRALSLMGRGDEVDALSARMRSVADRLDGLLRYPAALGEIHALTLTGDLDTARTRAQRYFEFSSSGQYVAWALANTLMGTADVAQGRFGDAVPRLEQALAALHAKAAASWILPAEILLVQTYAAIGRTGDAAAIYADAQARMGRHVAIFEAQLGLARAWLAAAEGTTSIAIESARSTAESARSSGQHAIEAEALHAAVRFGDHDAAPRLAELAEFVHGRLVVMQARHATALAAEDAAALDASAAEFESIGALLSAADAAAQASNAHGAVQDRSAMLGTAATASRLAARCGGAVTPALQAAAHPLPLTVREREIANLVAAGLTNREVAERLVVSVRTVEGHVYRMCTKLGVADRGQLADLVRGGSRS
;
A
#
# COMPACT_ATOMS: atom_id res chain seq x y z
N GLY A 1 -40.31 6.15 -18.90
CA GLY A 1 -40.31 5.59 -20.26
C GLY A 1 -39.16 6.12 -21.10
N GLY A 2 -37.90 5.82 -20.75
CA GLY A 2 -36.71 6.28 -21.49
C GLY A 2 -35.87 5.15 -22.13
N GLY A 3 -36.32 3.89 -22.04
CA GLY A 3 -35.62 2.73 -22.61
C GLY A 3 -34.26 2.42 -21.96
N SER A 4 -33.50 1.53 -22.61
CA SER A 4 -32.17 1.05 -22.22
C SER A 4 -31.10 2.14 -22.07
N THR A 5 -31.19 3.21 -22.88
CA THR A 5 -30.22 4.33 -22.81
C THR A 5 -30.38 5.14 -21.52
N SER A 6 -31.62 5.48 -21.14
CA SER A 6 -31.87 6.15 -19.87
C SER A 6 -31.54 5.26 -18.66
N ALA A 7 -31.79 3.96 -18.77
CA ALA A 7 -31.42 3.00 -17.72
C ALA A 7 -29.90 2.92 -17.51
N ALA A 8 -29.10 2.90 -18.59
CA ALA A 8 -27.65 2.92 -18.49
C ALA A 8 -27.10 4.21 -17.85
N LEU A 9 -27.68 5.37 -18.19
CA LEU A 9 -27.30 6.65 -17.57
C LEU A 9 -27.69 6.71 -16.09
N LEU A 10 -28.91 6.26 -15.74
CA LEU A 10 -29.37 6.18 -14.36
C LEU A 10 -28.47 5.23 -13.54
N ALA A 11 -28.22 4.04 -14.05
CA ALA A 11 -27.36 3.06 -13.40
C ALA A 11 -25.96 3.63 -13.17
N ARG A 12 -25.39 4.35 -14.14
CA ARG A 12 -24.11 5.01 -13.94
C ARG A 12 -24.17 6.08 -12.86
N ALA A 13 -25.21 6.91 -12.82
CA ALA A 13 -25.38 7.90 -11.75
C ALA A 13 -25.56 7.24 -10.37
N LEU A 14 -26.28 6.11 -10.29
CA LEU A 14 -26.44 5.32 -9.08
C LEU A 14 -25.09 4.73 -8.61
N LEU A 15 -24.25 4.24 -9.53
CA LEU A 15 -22.89 3.81 -9.19
C LEU A 15 -22.02 4.94 -8.64
N TRP A 16 -22.15 6.17 -9.16
CA TRP A 16 -21.47 7.35 -8.60
C TRP A 16 -21.91 7.67 -7.16
N GLN A 17 -23.10 7.22 -6.78
CA GLN A 17 -23.66 7.36 -5.44
C GLN A 17 -23.45 6.11 -4.58
N GLY A 18 -22.84 5.05 -5.13
CA GLY A 18 -22.61 3.76 -4.47
C GLY A 18 -23.85 2.85 -4.35
N GLU A 19 -24.91 3.15 -5.08
CA GLU A 19 -26.16 2.37 -5.05
C GLU A 19 -26.10 1.18 -6.02
N ALA A 20 -25.16 0.26 -5.78
CA ALA A 20 -24.81 -0.86 -6.68
C ALA A 20 -25.99 -1.79 -7.02
N ALA A 21 -26.83 -2.09 -6.03
CA ALA A 21 -28.00 -2.95 -6.20
C ALA A 21 -29.07 -2.28 -7.08
N GLN A 22 -29.35 -1.00 -6.84
CA GLN A 22 -30.32 -0.22 -7.62
C GLN A 22 -29.83 -0.01 -9.07
N ALA A 23 -28.52 0.18 -9.25
CA ALA A 23 -27.92 0.27 -10.58
C ALA A 23 -28.13 -1.02 -11.38
N GLU A 24 -27.91 -2.18 -10.75
CA GLU A 24 -28.16 -3.49 -11.38
C GLU A 24 -29.64 -3.71 -11.67
N GLU A 25 -30.55 -3.37 -10.75
CA GLU A 25 -31.99 -3.47 -10.96
C GLU A 25 -32.45 -2.65 -12.17
N ALA A 26 -31.98 -1.41 -12.29
CA ALA A 26 -32.28 -0.54 -13.42
C ALA A 26 -31.80 -1.14 -14.77
N LEU A 27 -30.60 -1.71 -14.80
CA LEU A 27 -30.01 -2.35 -15.98
C LEU A 27 -30.71 -3.66 -16.35
N ALA A 28 -31.08 -4.47 -15.36
CA ALA A 28 -31.75 -5.75 -15.56
C ALA A 28 -33.18 -5.56 -16.10
N ALA A 29 -33.89 -4.52 -15.64
CA ALA A 29 -35.23 -4.20 -16.11
C ALA A 29 -35.28 -3.67 -17.56
N HIS A 30 -34.15 -3.18 -18.09
CA HIS A 30 -34.08 -2.54 -19.41
C HIS A 30 -32.89 -3.04 -20.23
N PRO A 31 -32.89 -4.32 -20.67
CA PRO A 31 -31.84 -4.85 -21.51
C PRO A 31 -31.75 -4.08 -22.85
N PRO A 32 -30.56 -4.01 -23.47
CA PRO A 32 -30.39 -3.35 -24.76
C PRO A 32 -31.16 -4.09 -25.86
N PRO A 33 -31.68 -3.38 -26.88
CA PRO A 33 -32.32 -4.01 -28.02
C PRO A 33 -31.31 -4.89 -28.79
N ALA A 34 -31.79 -5.99 -29.36
CA ALA A 34 -30.98 -6.85 -30.21
C ALA A 34 -30.46 -6.06 -31.43
N GLY A 35 -29.21 -6.31 -31.83
CA GLY A 35 -28.63 -5.68 -33.02
C GLY A 35 -28.10 -4.26 -32.84
N ASP A 36 -27.99 -3.74 -31.60
CA ASP A 36 -27.31 -2.47 -31.30
C ASP A 36 -26.03 -2.73 -30.46
N PRO A 37 -24.87 -2.93 -31.11
CA PRO A 37 -23.59 -3.16 -30.42
C PRO A 37 -23.18 -2.01 -29.49
N ALA A 38 -23.55 -0.77 -29.81
CA ALA A 38 -23.15 0.39 -29.02
C ALA A 38 -23.94 0.48 -27.70
N GLN A 39 -25.25 0.17 -27.74
CA GLN A 39 -26.04 0.06 -26.53
C GLN A 39 -25.68 -1.18 -25.72
N LEU A 40 -25.42 -2.32 -26.36
CA LEU A 40 -24.94 -3.51 -25.69
C LEU A 40 -23.65 -3.25 -24.93
N LEU A 41 -22.69 -2.56 -25.56
CA LEU A 41 -21.44 -2.19 -24.92
C LEU A 41 -21.66 -1.25 -23.73
N ARG A 42 -22.44 -0.17 -23.87
CA ARG A 42 -22.72 0.75 -22.74
C ARG A 42 -23.35 0.04 -21.55
N TRP A 43 -24.34 -0.82 -21.81
CA TRP A 43 -25.01 -1.62 -20.79
C TRP A 43 -24.03 -2.62 -20.14
N GLY A 44 -23.29 -3.37 -20.94
CA GLY A 44 -22.36 -4.37 -20.46
C GLY A 44 -21.19 -3.78 -19.68
N SER A 45 -20.61 -2.66 -20.14
CA SER A 45 -19.54 -1.95 -19.44
C SER A 45 -19.96 -1.51 -18.04
N THR A 46 -21.18 -1.00 -17.90
CA THR A 46 -21.72 -0.58 -16.60
C THR A 46 -21.92 -1.77 -15.67
N ARG A 47 -22.39 -2.91 -16.19
CA ARG A 47 -22.54 -4.15 -15.40
C ARG A 47 -21.21 -4.77 -15.00
N VAL A 48 -20.22 -4.81 -15.89
CA VAL A 48 -18.86 -5.27 -15.55
C VAL A 48 -18.31 -4.40 -14.42
N ALA A 49 -18.39 -3.07 -14.54
CA ALA A 49 -17.91 -2.16 -13.51
C ALA A 49 -18.64 -2.36 -12.17
N ASN A 50 -19.97 -2.53 -12.19
CA ASN A 50 -20.76 -2.76 -10.99
C ASN A 50 -20.38 -4.07 -10.30
N PHE A 51 -20.38 -5.19 -11.02
CA PHE A 51 -20.06 -6.50 -10.45
C PHE A 51 -18.63 -6.55 -9.94
N MET A 52 -17.68 -6.03 -10.72
CA MET A 52 -16.26 -6.08 -10.38
C MET A 52 -15.91 -5.18 -9.19
N PHE A 53 -16.28 -3.89 -9.24
CA PHE A 53 -15.72 -2.86 -8.35
C PHE A 53 -16.67 -2.40 -7.22
N SER A 54 -17.95 -2.74 -7.31
CA SER A 54 -18.95 -2.33 -6.32
C SER A 54 -19.56 -3.52 -5.59
N ALA A 55 -20.05 -4.53 -6.32
CA ALA A 55 -20.71 -5.70 -5.73
C ALA A 55 -19.75 -6.84 -5.32
N GLY A 56 -18.51 -6.84 -5.84
CA GLY A 56 -17.51 -7.88 -5.54
C GLY A 56 -17.80 -9.25 -6.14
N ASP A 57 -18.56 -9.31 -7.23
CA ASP A 57 -18.96 -10.54 -7.95
C ASP A 57 -18.16 -10.73 -9.24
N SER A 58 -16.92 -11.20 -9.10
CA SER A 58 -16.05 -11.46 -10.25
C SER A 58 -16.64 -12.47 -11.24
N THR A 59 -17.40 -13.46 -10.77
CA THR A 59 -18.00 -14.50 -11.63
C THR A 59 -19.02 -13.89 -12.60
N ARG A 60 -19.89 -13.01 -12.11
CA ARG A 60 -20.83 -12.29 -12.99
C ARG A 60 -20.13 -11.28 -13.87
N ALA A 61 -19.07 -10.61 -13.38
CA ALA A 61 -18.27 -9.72 -14.21
C ALA A 61 -17.65 -10.46 -15.42
N ASP A 62 -17.06 -11.64 -15.19
CA ASP A 62 -16.50 -12.49 -16.24
C ASP A 62 -17.56 -12.91 -17.26
N ALA A 63 -18.74 -13.34 -16.79
CA ALA A 63 -19.82 -13.77 -17.68
C ALA A 63 -20.27 -12.63 -18.62
N VAL A 64 -20.39 -11.40 -18.09
CA VAL A 64 -20.73 -10.24 -18.91
C VAL A 64 -19.59 -9.90 -19.88
N LEU A 65 -18.34 -9.88 -19.41
CA LEU A 65 -17.17 -9.57 -20.24
C LEU A 65 -17.00 -10.57 -21.39
N GLN A 66 -17.18 -11.87 -21.11
CA GLN A 66 -17.11 -12.94 -22.10
C GLN A 66 -18.24 -12.81 -23.13
N SER A 67 -19.45 -12.49 -22.69
CA SER A 67 -20.59 -12.23 -23.58
C SER A 67 -20.34 -11.02 -24.50
N LEU A 68 -19.75 -9.95 -23.98
CA LEU A 68 -19.35 -8.79 -24.78
C LEU A 68 -18.30 -9.16 -25.84
N ARG A 69 -17.28 -9.95 -25.48
CA ARG A 69 -16.26 -10.42 -26.43
C ARG A 69 -16.85 -11.24 -27.59
N GLN A 70 -17.89 -12.03 -27.31
CA GLN A 70 -18.55 -12.85 -28.33
C GLN A 70 -19.43 -12.02 -29.28
N GLN A 71 -20.07 -10.97 -28.78
CA GLN A 71 -21.07 -10.21 -29.53
C GLN A 71 -20.52 -8.94 -30.19
N ILE A 72 -19.49 -8.31 -29.61
CA ILE A 72 -18.90 -7.07 -30.11
C ILE A 72 -17.73 -7.38 -31.05
N THR A 73 -18.00 -7.44 -32.35
CA THR A 73 -17.00 -7.74 -33.39
C THR A 73 -16.45 -6.50 -34.11
N HIS A 74 -17.05 -5.33 -33.92
CA HIS A 74 -16.58 -4.10 -34.55
C HIS A 74 -15.21 -3.68 -34.00
N PRO A 75 -14.16 -3.49 -34.85
CA PRO A 75 -12.78 -3.31 -34.39
C PRO A 75 -12.59 -2.26 -33.28
N MET A 76 -13.18 -1.07 -33.46
CA MET A 76 -13.06 0.01 -32.47
C MET A 76 -13.81 -0.24 -31.16
N LEU A 77 -14.94 -0.96 -31.21
CA LEU A 77 -15.75 -1.23 -30.02
C LEU A 77 -15.15 -2.39 -29.23
N SER A 78 -14.54 -3.37 -29.91
CA SER A 78 -13.81 -4.47 -29.27
C SER A 78 -12.63 -3.97 -28.43
N LEU A 79 -11.98 -2.86 -28.80
CA LEU A 79 -10.93 -2.26 -27.97
C LEU A 79 -11.43 -1.74 -26.62
N ILE A 80 -12.69 -1.29 -26.53
CA ILE A 80 -13.28 -0.90 -25.24
C ILE A 80 -13.45 -2.15 -24.35
N VAL A 81 -13.83 -3.28 -24.95
CA VAL A 81 -13.91 -4.57 -24.26
C VAL A 81 -12.54 -5.04 -23.77
N GLU A 82 -11.50 -4.87 -24.58
CA GLU A 82 -10.12 -5.20 -24.19
C GLU A 82 -9.60 -4.28 -23.08
N GLY A 83 -9.90 -2.98 -23.13
CA GLY A 83 -9.61 -2.08 -22.01
C GLY A 83 -10.26 -2.56 -20.71
N MET A 84 -11.55 -2.91 -20.72
CA MET A 84 -12.23 -3.43 -19.54
C MET A 84 -11.61 -4.74 -19.03
N ALA A 85 -11.24 -5.64 -19.96
CA ALA A 85 -10.56 -6.86 -19.61
C ALA A 85 -9.22 -6.62 -18.93
N SER A 86 -8.51 -5.55 -19.31
CA SER A 86 -7.28 -5.12 -18.62
C SER A 86 -7.56 -4.79 -17.14
N ALA A 87 -8.58 -3.97 -16.87
CA ALA A 87 -8.93 -3.59 -15.50
C ALA A 87 -9.40 -4.77 -14.64
N VAL A 88 -10.23 -5.65 -15.19
CA VAL A 88 -10.68 -6.88 -14.51
C VAL A 88 -9.49 -7.78 -14.18
N ALA A 89 -8.64 -8.07 -15.19
CA ALA A 89 -7.46 -8.91 -15.00
C ALA A 89 -6.51 -8.34 -13.94
N ALA A 90 -6.31 -7.01 -13.92
CA ALA A 90 -5.46 -6.37 -12.92
C ALA A 90 -6.00 -6.61 -11.50
N HIS A 91 -7.31 -6.43 -11.27
CA HIS A 91 -7.92 -6.56 -9.94
C HIS A 91 -7.96 -7.99 -9.42
N GLU A 92 -8.03 -8.96 -10.34
CA GLU A 92 -7.87 -10.38 -10.05
C GLU A 92 -6.40 -10.81 -9.94
N ASN A 93 -5.45 -9.86 -9.90
CA ASN A 93 -4.01 -10.09 -9.81
C ASN A 93 -3.42 -10.89 -10.99
N ARG A 94 -4.06 -10.85 -12.16
CA ARG A 94 -3.57 -11.43 -13.43
C ARG A 94 -2.82 -10.37 -14.23
N LEU A 95 -1.70 -9.90 -13.69
CA LEU A 95 -0.98 -8.72 -14.20
C LEU A 95 -0.48 -8.85 -15.65
N PRO A 96 0.09 -10.00 -16.09
CA PRO A 96 0.49 -10.16 -17.49
C PRO A 96 -0.69 -10.03 -18.47
N ASP A 97 -1.85 -10.61 -18.12
CA ASP A 97 -3.07 -10.50 -18.92
C ASP A 97 -3.56 -9.04 -19.00
N ALA A 98 -3.47 -8.32 -17.88
CA ALA A 98 -3.84 -6.92 -17.81
C ALA A 98 -2.99 -6.04 -18.72
N VAL A 99 -1.66 -6.24 -18.71
CA VAL A 99 -0.72 -5.52 -19.58
C VAL A 99 -0.97 -5.89 -21.04
N ALA A 100 -1.11 -7.18 -21.37
CA ALA A 100 -1.35 -7.62 -22.75
C ALA A 100 -2.64 -7.04 -23.34
N ALA A 101 -3.72 -6.98 -22.54
CA ALA A 101 -4.98 -6.36 -22.94
C ALA A 101 -4.86 -4.84 -23.13
N ALA A 102 -4.13 -4.15 -22.24
CA ALA A 102 -3.88 -2.72 -22.36
C ALA A 102 -3.05 -2.37 -23.61
N GLU A 103 -2.00 -3.14 -23.90
CA GLU A 103 -1.16 -2.94 -25.08
C GLU A 103 -1.94 -3.04 -26.40
N ARG A 104 -2.94 -3.93 -26.49
CA ARG A 104 -3.82 -4.00 -27.67
C ARG A 104 -4.53 -2.68 -27.94
N VAL A 105 -4.94 -1.97 -26.89
CA VAL A 105 -5.56 -0.65 -27.00
C VAL A 105 -4.52 0.40 -27.41
N PHE A 106 -3.34 0.40 -26.79
CA PHE A 106 -2.32 1.43 -27.06
C PHE A 106 -1.64 1.29 -28.42
N ARG A 107 -1.64 0.10 -29.03
CA ARG A 107 -1.18 -0.10 -30.42
C ARG A 107 -2.05 0.59 -31.46
N GLU A 108 -3.29 0.97 -31.12
CA GLU A 108 -4.22 1.65 -32.03
C GLU A 108 -4.23 3.17 -31.76
N PRO A 109 -3.59 4.00 -32.62
CA PRO A 109 -3.50 5.45 -32.40
C PRO A 109 -4.87 6.16 -32.46
N ALA A 110 -5.88 5.57 -33.07
CA ALA A 110 -7.24 6.09 -33.11
C ALA A 110 -8.17 5.45 -32.07
N ALA A 111 -7.62 4.73 -31.07
CA ALA A 111 -8.39 4.08 -30.02
C ALA A 111 -9.41 5.03 -29.37
N HIS A 112 -10.62 4.52 -29.16
CA HIS A 112 -11.70 5.29 -28.54
C HIS A 112 -11.27 5.75 -27.13
N PRO A 113 -11.58 6.99 -26.69
CA PRO A 113 -11.20 7.49 -25.35
C PRO A 113 -11.54 6.55 -24.20
N ALA A 114 -12.75 5.95 -24.22
CA ALA A 114 -13.15 4.99 -23.19
C ALA A 114 -12.27 3.72 -23.15
N ALA A 115 -11.76 3.26 -24.29
CA ALA A 115 -10.83 2.13 -24.31
C ALA A 115 -9.51 2.51 -23.65
N ILE A 116 -9.00 3.71 -23.95
CA ILE A 116 -7.77 4.26 -23.37
C ILE A 116 -7.92 4.39 -21.86
N GLU A 117 -9.04 4.93 -21.37
CA GLU A 117 -9.31 5.09 -19.93
C GLU A 117 -9.27 3.76 -19.18
N TRP A 118 -9.98 2.74 -19.69
CA TRP A 118 -9.95 1.41 -19.10
C TRP A 118 -8.56 0.75 -19.16
N ALA A 119 -7.86 0.88 -20.28
CA ALA A 119 -6.51 0.34 -20.46
C ALA A 119 -5.48 1.02 -19.53
N CYS A 120 -5.62 2.32 -19.28
CA CYS A 120 -4.78 3.03 -18.30
C CYS A 120 -5.07 2.55 -16.88
N PHE A 121 -6.34 2.33 -16.55
CA PHE A 121 -6.72 1.82 -15.24
C PHE A 121 -6.13 0.45 -14.94
N GLY A 122 -6.33 -0.54 -15.82
CA GLY A 122 -5.76 -1.87 -15.63
C GLY A 122 -4.25 -1.93 -15.86
N GLY A 123 -3.81 -1.49 -17.05
CA GLY A 123 -2.43 -1.60 -17.49
C GLY A 123 -1.46 -0.75 -16.67
N GLY A 124 -1.83 0.50 -16.33
CA GLY A 124 -1.00 1.35 -15.48
C GLY A 124 -0.83 0.77 -14.09
N ARG A 125 -1.90 0.22 -13.50
CA ARG A 125 -1.83 -0.46 -12.21
C ARG A 125 -0.95 -1.71 -12.28
N ALA A 126 -1.13 -2.55 -13.29
CA ALA A 126 -0.34 -3.77 -13.47
C ALA A 126 1.15 -3.46 -13.67
N LEU A 127 1.50 -2.55 -14.57
CA LEU A 127 2.89 -2.13 -14.80
C LEU A 127 3.54 -1.57 -13.53
N SER A 128 2.84 -0.74 -12.76
CA SER A 128 3.38 -0.20 -11.50
C SER A 128 3.76 -1.31 -10.51
N LEU A 129 2.91 -2.33 -10.36
CA LEU A 129 3.14 -3.43 -9.43
C LEU A 129 4.20 -4.42 -9.92
N MET A 130 4.27 -4.64 -11.24
CA MET A 130 5.28 -5.50 -11.85
C MET A 130 6.71 -4.93 -11.79
N GLY A 131 6.89 -3.73 -11.21
CA GLY A 131 8.18 -3.05 -11.20
C GLY A 131 8.52 -2.35 -12.51
N ARG A 132 7.55 -2.13 -13.40
CA ARG A 132 7.71 -1.47 -14.70
C ARG A 132 7.19 -0.03 -14.67
N GLY A 133 7.48 0.68 -13.57
CA GLY A 133 6.91 2.01 -13.28
C GLY A 133 7.19 3.07 -14.35
N ASP A 134 8.40 3.08 -14.92
CA ASP A 134 8.79 4.06 -15.94
C ASP A 134 7.92 4.01 -17.23
N GLU A 135 7.28 2.88 -17.51
CA GLU A 135 6.40 2.74 -18.68
C GLU A 135 5.04 3.42 -18.46
N VAL A 136 4.65 3.68 -17.21
CA VAL A 136 3.33 4.20 -16.87
C VAL A 136 3.15 5.65 -17.30
N ASP A 137 4.20 6.48 -17.34
CA ASP A 137 4.04 7.89 -17.74
C ASP A 137 3.57 8.03 -19.20
N ALA A 138 3.99 7.13 -20.10
CA ALA A 138 3.50 7.11 -21.48
C ALA A 138 1.99 6.82 -21.55
N LEU A 139 1.51 5.86 -20.74
CA LEU A 139 0.08 5.55 -20.62
C LEU A 139 -0.68 6.75 -20.03
N SER A 140 -0.16 7.35 -18.96
CA SER A 140 -0.77 8.51 -18.31
C SER A 140 -0.80 9.74 -19.21
N ALA A 141 0.24 9.97 -20.01
CA ALA A 141 0.26 11.02 -21.04
C ALA A 141 -0.82 10.79 -22.09
N ARG A 142 -1.00 9.55 -22.53
CA ARG A 142 -2.06 9.17 -23.45
C ARG A 142 -3.46 9.40 -22.84
N MET A 143 -3.68 9.03 -21.58
CA MET A 143 -4.93 9.32 -20.85
C MET A 143 -5.22 10.81 -20.80
N ARG A 144 -4.23 11.64 -20.44
CA ARG A 144 -4.38 13.10 -20.39
C ARG A 144 -4.79 13.70 -21.74
N SER A 145 -4.28 13.17 -22.85
CA SER A 145 -4.65 13.64 -24.20
C SER A 145 -6.12 13.41 -24.58
N VAL A 146 -6.82 12.54 -23.85
CA VAL A 146 -8.22 12.19 -24.12
C VAL A 146 -9.18 12.59 -22.99
N ALA A 147 -8.67 13.20 -21.91
CA ALA A 147 -9.42 13.46 -20.68
C ALA A 147 -10.67 14.32 -20.88
N ASP A 148 -10.61 15.34 -21.75
CA ASP A 148 -11.74 16.25 -22.02
C ASP A 148 -12.92 15.56 -22.74
N ARG A 149 -12.73 14.32 -23.20
CA ARG A 149 -13.73 13.51 -23.92
C ARG A 149 -14.38 12.45 -23.02
N LEU A 150 -14.09 12.46 -21.72
CA LEU A 150 -14.51 11.43 -20.76
C LEU A 150 -15.35 12.03 -19.63
N ASP A 151 -16.32 11.27 -19.16
CA ASP A 151 -17.20 11.65 -18.03
C ASP A 151 -16.52 11.63 -16.66
N GLY A 152 -15.45 10.85 -16.50
CA GLY A 152 -14.42 11.11 -15.52
C GLY A 152 -14.35 10.25 -14.28
N LEU A 153 -15.20 9.26 -14.02
CA LEU A 153 -15.06 8.46 -12.79
C LEU A 153 -13.79 7.63 -12.79
N LEU A 154 -13.50 6.95 -13.90
CA LEU A 154 -12.35 6.07 -14.03
C LEU A 154 -11.02 6.84 -14.10
N ARG A 155 -11.04 8.17 -14.22
CA ARG A 155 -9.83 9.01 -14.14
C ARG A 155 -9.12 8.84 -12.79
N TYR A 156 -9.85 8.68 -11.68
CA TYR A 156 -9.22 8.55 -10.35
C TYR A 156 -8.62 7.15 -10.12
N PRO A 157 -9.32 6.04 -10.43
CA PRO A 157 -8.71 4.71 -10.42
C PRO A 157 -7.53 4.59 -11.41
N ALA A 158 -7.61 5.21 -12.59
CA ALA A 158 -6.48 5.25 -13.52
C ALA A 158 -5.29 6.05 -12.97
N ALA A 159 -5.54 7.17 -12.30
CA ALA A 159 -4.52 7.95 -11.62
C ALA A 159 -3.81 7.15 -10.51
N LEU A 160 -4.47 6.18 -9.87
CA LEU A 160 -3.83 5.35 -8.85
C LEU A 160 -2.64 4.57 -9.41
N GLY A 161 -2.68 4.14 -10.68
CA GLY A 161 -1.53 3.53 -11.36
C GLY A 161 -0.38 4.51 -11.55
N GLU A 162 -0.67 5.75 -11.95
CA GLU A 162 0.32 6.84 -12.09
C GLU A 162 0.99 7.17 -10.75
N ILE A 163 0.18 7.39 -9.70
CA ILE A 163 0.70 7.76 -8.38
C ILE A 163 1.53 6.62 -7.79
N HIS A 164 1.07 5.37 -7.88
CA HIS A 164 1.88 4.24 -7.42
C HIS A 164 3.17 4.06 -8.21
N ALA A 165 3.16 4.23 -9.53
CA ALA A 165 4.39 4.15 -10.32
C ALA A 165 5.41 5.18 -9.84
N LEU A 166 4.99 6.42 -9.58
CA LEU A 166 5.86 7.48 -9.08
C LEU A 166 6.34 7.20 -7.64
N THR A 167 5.47 6.71 -6.75
CA THR A 167 5.91 6.38 -5.37
C THR A 167 6.87 5.19 -5.35
N LEU A 168 6.60 4.15 -6.12
CA LEU A 168 7.42 2.92 -6.19
C LEU A 168 8.75 3.13 -6.90
N THR A 169 8.85 4.09 -7.83
CA THR A 169 10.11 4.46 -8.48
C THR A 169 10.93 5.47 -7.67
N GLY A 170 10.33 6.11 -6.67
CA GLY A 170 10.97 7.11 -5.79
C GLY A 170 10.92 8.54 -6.33
N ASP A 171 9.92 8.90 -7.14
CA ASP A 171 9.63 10.28 -7.54
C ASP A 171 8.46 10.87 -6.73
N LEU A 172 8.69 11.01 -5.41
CA LEU A 172 7.63 11.29 -4.44
C LEU A 172 7.05 12.70 -4.58
N ASP A 173 7.86 13.70 -4.94
CA ASP A 173 7.40 15.07 -5.15
C ASP A 173 6.50 15.19 -6.39
N THR A 174 6.87 14.51 -7.48
CA THR A 174 6.01 14.41 -8.65
C THR A 174 4.73 13.65 -8.31
N ALA A 175 4.82 12.54 -7.56
CA ALA A 175 3.64 11.79 -7.11
C ALA A 175 2.64 12.71 -6.39
N ARG A 176 3.12 13.48 -5.41
CA ARG A 176 2.29 14.43 -4.67
C ARG A 176 1.70 15.51 -5.58
N THR A 177 2.53 16.10 -6.44
CA THR A 177 2.11 17.17 -7.37
C THR A 177 1.02 16.68 -8.33
N ARG A 178 1.13 15.44 -8.82
CA ARG A 178 0.13 14.83 -9.71
C ARG A 178 -1.15 14.50 -8.96
N ALA A 179 -1.06 13.93 -7.76
CA ALA A 179 -2.22 13.63 -6.91
C ALA A 179 -3.01 14.90 -6.57
N GLN A 180 -2.32 16.01 -6.29
CA GLN A 180 -2.93 17.30 -5.95
C GLN A 180 -3.84 17.83 -7.08
N ARG A 181 -3.46 17.64 -8.34
CA ARG A 181 -4.30 18.05 -9.49
C ARG A 181 -5.65 17.33 -9.47
N TYR A 182 -5.67 16.03 -9.20
CA TYR A 182 -6.93 15.28 -9.12
C TYR A 182 -7.79 15.74 -7.93
N PHE A 183 -7.16 16.13 -6.82
CA PHE A 183 -7.87 16.69 -5.67
C PHE A 183 -8.56 18.02 -5.98
N GLU A 184 -7.87 18.95 -6.66
CA GLU A 184 -8.41 20.27 -7.04
C GLU A 184 -9.61 20.19 -7.99
N PHE A 185 -9.69 19.15 -8.81
CA PHE A 185 -10.85 18.90 -9.68
C PHE A 185 -12.02 18.22 -8.96
N SER A 186 -11.83 17.71 -7.74
CA SER A 186 -12.87 17.00 -7.00
C SER A 186 -13.69 17.96 -6.12
N SER A 187 -14.96 17.65 -5.90
CA SER A 187 -15.83 18.43 -5.00
C SER A 187 -16.47 17.51 -3.96
N SER A 188 -16.67 18.00 -2.74
CA SER A 188 -17.31 17.22 -1.65
C SER A 188 -18.75 16.80 -1.97
N GLY A 189 -19.42 17.42 -2.94
CA GLY A 189 -20.71 16.98 -3.47
C GLY A 189 -20.65 15.72 -4.33
N GLN A 190 -19.45 15.27 -4.74
CA GLN A 190 -19.19 14.05 -5.49
C GLN A 190 -18.41 13.04 -4.61
N TYR A 191 -19.09 12.45 -3.63
CA TYR A 191 -18.50 11.67 -2.53
C TYR A 191 -17.43 10.64 -2.95
N VAL A 192 -17.70 9.82 -3.97
CA VAL A 192 -16.75 8.77 -4.44
C VAL A 192 -15.50 9.38 -5.09
N ALA A 193 -15.68 10.37 -5.96
CA ALA A 193 -14.57 11.05 -6.64
C ALA A 193 -13.67 11.79 -5.64
N TRP A 194 -14.29 12.49 -4.69
CA TRP A 194 -13.57 13.17 -3.61
C TRP A 194 -12.82 12.19 -2.70
N ALA A 195 -13.44 11.07 -2.34
CA ALA A 195 -12.76 10.04 -1.55
C ALA A 195 -11.56 9.44 -2.29
N LEU A 196 -11.73 9.08 -3.57
CA LEU A 196 -10.64 8.56 -4.40
C LEU A 196 -9.51 9.58 -4.54
N ALA A 197 -9.82 10.87 -4.73
CA ALA A 197 -8.81 11.92 -4.78
C ALA A 197 -8.03 12.06 -3.46
N ASN A 198 -8.73 11.93 -2.33
CA ASN A 198 -8.08 11.89 -1.01
C ASN A 198 -7.19 10.66 -0.85
N THR A 199 -7.60 9.51 -1.36
CA THR A 199 -6.76 8.29 -1.39
C THR A 199 -5.51 8.47 -2.24
N LEU A 200 -5.58 9.14 -3.40
CA LEU A 200 -4.41 9.45 -4.24
C LEU A 200 -3.41 10.35 -3.50
N MET A 201 -3.92 11.40 -2.86
CA MET A 201 -3.10 12.27 -2.01
C MET A 201 -2.50 11.52 -0.82
N GLY A 202 -3.30 10.69 -0.15
CA GLY A 202 -2.88 9.83 0.96
C GLY A 202 -1.77 8.86 0.55
N THR A 203 -1.82 8.32 -0.68
CA THR A 203 -0.78 7.45 -1.23
C THR A 203 0.57 8.17 -1.29
N ALA A 204 0.59 9.41 -1.82
CA ALA A 204 1.81 10.23 -1.86
C ALA A 204 2.25 10.68 -0.46
N ASP A 205 1.31 11.08 0.40
CA ASP A 205 1.59 11.50 1.79
C ASP A 205 2.24 10.37 2.60
N VAL A 206 1.72 9.15 2.52
CA VAL A 206 2.27 7.98 3.22
C VAL A 206 3.66 7.63 2.70
N ALA A 207 3.88 7.63 1.38
CA ALA A 207 5.19 7.38 0.79
C ALA A 207 6.24 8.42 1.24
N GLN A 208 5.83 9.68 1.44
CA GLN A 208 6.69 10.75 1.97
C GLN A 208 6.84 10.72 3.51
N GLY A 209 6.17 9.81 4.21
CA GLY A 209 6.12 9.78 5.67
C GLY A 209 5.32 10.92 6.29
N ARG A 210 4.50 11.66 5.54
CA ARG A 210 3.70 12.81 6.02
C ARG A 210 2.42 12.35 6.71
N PHE A 211 2.55 11.56 7.77
CA PHE A 211 1.42 10.92 8.45
C PHE A 211 0.44 11.92 9.07
N GLY A 212 0.92 13.09 9.52
CA GLY A 212 0.05 14.16 10.01
C GLY A 212 -0.93 14.67 8.95
N ASP A 213 -0.55 14.65 7.68
CA ASP A 213 -1.43 15.02 6.56
C ASP A 213 -2.24 13.82 6.06
N ALA A 214 -1.63 12.62 6.04
CA ALA A 214 -2.24 11.39 5.53
C ALA A 214 -3.43 10.91 6.37
N VAL A 215 -3.30 10.88 7.71
CA VAL A 215 -4.32 10.34 8.62
C VAL A 215 -5.69 11.01 8.43
N PRO A 216 -5.84 12.34 8.65
CA PRO A 216 -7.15 12.97 8.56
C PRO A 216 -7.75 12.82 7.16
N ARG A 217 -6.90 12.78 6.13
CA ARG A 217 -7.31 12.61 4.74
C ARG A 217 -7.87 11.22 4.45
N LEU A 218 -7.18 10.18 4.90
CA LEU A 218 -7.61 8.79 4.72
C LEU A 218 -8.86 8.48 5.56
N GLU A 219 -8.94 8.99 6.79
CA GLU A 219 -10.16 8.90 7.62
C GLU A 219 -11.37 9.53 6.91
N GLN A 220 -11.18 10.72 6.32
CA GLN A 220 -12.20 11.40 5.53
C GLN A 220 -12.62 10.61 4.28
N ALA A 221 -11.66 10.04 3.56
CA ALA A 221 -11.94 9.19 2.39
C ALA A 221 -12.77 7.96 2.79
N LEU A 222 -12.40 7.28 3.87
CA LEU A 222 -13.11 6.11 4.38
C LEU A 222 -14.52 6.47 4.85
N ALA A 223 -14.69 7.59 5.56
CA ALA A 223 -16.01 8.06 5.99
C ALA A 223 -16.95 8.28 4.80
N ALA A 224 -16.46 8.83 3.69
CA ALA A 224 -17.24 9.03 2.48
C ALA A 224 -17.56 7.72 1.74
N LEU A 225 -16.63 6.75 1.72
CA LEU A 225 -16.81 5.47 1.01
C LEU A 225 -17.67 4.47 1.79
N HIS A 226 -17.52 4.39 3.11
CA HIS A 226 -18.28 3.47 3.96
C HIS A 226 -19.79 3.77 3.97
N ALA A 227 -20.18 5.03 3.81
CA ALA A 227 -21.58 5.38 3.70
C ALA A 227 -22.28 4.71 2.50
N LYS A 228 -21.53 4.22 1.49
CA LYS A 228 -22.04 3.95 0.14
C LYS A 228 -21.58 2.61 -0.49
N ALA A 229 -21.15 1.62 0.29
CA ALA A 229 -20.93 0.23 -0.17
C ALA A 229 -20.04 0.04 -1.43
N ALA A 230 -19.02 0.88 -1.61
CA ALA A 230 -18.07 0.81 -2.73
C ALA A 230 -16.90 -0.15 -2.43
N ALA A 231 -17.18 -1.47 -2.47
CA ALA A 231 -16.32 -2.51 -1.89
C ALA A 231 -14.83 -2.43 -2.29
N SER A 232 -14.50 -2.24 -3.57
CA SER A 232 -13.11 -2.26 -4.04
C SER A 232 -12.35 -0.95 -3.83
N TRP A 233 -13.06 0.16 -3.67
CA TRP A 233 -12.44 1.49 -3.57
C TRP A 233 -12.00 1.85 -2.15
N ILE A 234 -12.54 1.15 -1.15
CA ILE A 234 -12.24 1.33 0.27
C ILE A 234 -10.82 0.83 0.60
N LEU A 235 -10.44 -0.33 0.04
CA LEU A 235 -9.23 -1.06 0.42
C LEU A 235 -7.92 -0.27 0.31
N PRO A 236 -7.65 0.50 -0.76
CA PRO A 236 -6.41 1.28 -0.81
C PRO A 236 -6.27 2.25 0.37
N ALA A 237 -7.37 2.88 0.79
CA ALA A 237 -7.36 3.80 1.93
C ALA A 237 -7.23 3.06 3.27
N GLU A 238 -7.92 1.92 3.45
CA GLU A 238 -7.78 1.08 4.65
C GLU A 238 -6.33 0.61 4.83
N ILE A 239 -5.72 0.05 3.77
CA ILE A 239 -4.35 -0.47 3.81
C ILE A 239 -3.34 0.62 4.20
N LEU A 240 -3.44 1.79 3.56
CA LEU A 240 -2.58 2.93 3.88
C LEU A 240 -2.79 3.43 5.31
N LEU A 241 -4.03 3.43 5.79
CA LEU A 241 -4.35 3.89 7.14
C LEU A 241 -3.86 2.91 8.21
N VAL A 242 -3.96 1.59 7.98
CA VAL A 242 -3.37 0.56 8.85
C VAL A 242 -1.86 0.76 8.98
N GLN A 243 -1.16 0.93 7.86
CA GLN A 243 0.29 1.17 7.87
C GLN A 243 0.64 2.46 8.60
N THR A 244 -0.12 3.53 8.37
CA THR A 244 0.11 4.84 8.99
C THR A 244 -0.12 4.78 10.50
N TYR A 245 -1.24 4.19 10.94
CA TYR A 245 -1.54 4.00 12.36
C TYR A 245 -0.53 3.12 13.06
N ALA A 246 -0.11 2.03 12.43
CA ALA A 246 0.96 1.20 12.96
C ALA A 246 2.26 2.00 13.10
N ALA A 247 2.64 2.77 12.06
CA ALA A 247 3.86 3.56 12.07
C ALA A 247 3.89 4.63 13.19
N ILE A 248 2.74 5.19 13.58
CA ILE A 248 2.63 6.19 14.67
C ILE A 248 2.15 5.59 16.01
N GLY A 249 2.09 4.25 16.13
CA GLY A 249 1.78 3.57 17.40
C GLY A 249 0.29 3.52 17.78
N ARG A 250 -0.63 3.86 16.88
CA ARG A 250 -2.09 3.71 17.06
C ARG A 250 -2.52 2.27 16.76
N THR A 251 -1.96 1.29 17.48
CA THR A 251 -2.12 -0.15 17.21
C THR A 251 -3.56 -0.63 17.28
N GLY A 252 -4.36 -0.14 18.22
CA GLY A 252 -5.77 -0.50 18.36
C GLY A 252 -6.61 -0.08 17.13
N ASP A 253 -6.41 1.15 16.65
CA ASP A 253 -7.09 1.65 15.46
C ASP A 253 -6.63 0.90 14.20
N ALA A 254 -5.33 0.63 14.09
CA ALA A 254 -4.77 -0.17 12.99
C ALA A 254 -5.36 -1.58 12.95
N ALA A 255 -5.48 -2.25 14.09
CA ALA A 255 -6.03 -3.60 14.19
C ALA A 255 -7.51 -3.67 13.79
N ALA A 256 -8.31 -2.67 14.18
CA ALA A 256 -9.72 -2.60 13.81
C ALA A 256 -9.89 -2.46 12.28
N ILE A 257 -9.19 -1.51 11.66
CA ILE A 257 -9.25 -1.31 10.21
C ILE A 257 -8.69 -2.52 9.44
N TYR A 258 -7.63 -3.15 9.95
CA TYR A 258 -7.07 -4.35 9.33
C TYR A 258 -8.08 -5.51 9.30
N ALA A 259 -8.83 -5.72 10.40
CA ALA A 259 -9.84 -6.78 10.47
C ALA A 259 -10.96 -6.56 9.44
N ASP A 260 -11.42 -5.31 9.29
CA ASP A 260 -12.42 -4.93 8.29
C ASP A 260 -11.90 -5.14 6.86
N ALA A 261 -10.67 -4.68 6.57
CA ALA A 261 -10.04 -4.86 5.26
C ALA A 261 -9.85 -6.35 4.92
N GLN A 262 -9.42 -7.17 5.90
CA GLN A 262 -9.25 -8.60 5.74
C GLN A 262 -10.58 -9.30 5.43
N ALA A 263 -11.68 -8.91 6.08
CA ALA A 263 -13.00 -9.48 5.82
C ALA A 263 -13.54 -9.15 4.42
N ARG A 264 -13.03 -8.09 3.75
CA ARG A 264 -13.40 -7.70 2.38
C ARG A 264 -12.60 -8.42 1.29
N MET A 265 -11.54 -9.13 1.65
CA MET A 265 -10.68 -9.81 0.67
C MET A 265 -11.45 -10.85 -0.13
N GLY A 266 -11.10 -10.96 -1.41
CA GLY A 266 -11.68 -11.92 -2.33
C GLY A 266 -11.12 -11.74 -3.74
N ARG A 267 -11.54 -12.61 -4.66
CA ARG A 267 -11.02 -12.62 -6.05
C ARG A 267 -11.10 -11.26 -6.73
N HIS A 268 -12.12 -10.46 -6.41
CA HIS A 268 -12.38 -9.17 -7.02
C HIS A 268 -11.36 -8.07 -6.63
N VAL A 269 -10.57 -8.30 -5.60
CA VAL A 269 -9.60 -7.36 -5.02
C VAL A 269 -8.27 -8.04 -4.71
N ALA A 270 -8.01 -9.20 -5.34
CA ALA A 270 -6.81 -10.02 -5.13
C ALA A 270 -5.51 -9.25 -5.38
N ILE A 271 -5.56 -8.20 -6.20
CA ILE A 271 -4.44 -7.28 -6.44
C ILE A 271 -3.88 -6.66 -5.15
N PHE A 272 -4.69 -6.55 -4.09
CA PHE A 272 -4.32 -5.91 -2.82
C PHE A 272 -3.80 -6.87 -1.75
N GLU A 273 -3.80 -8.18 -2.00
CA GLU A 273 -3.43 -9.20 -1.00
C GLU A 273 -2.01 -8.99 -0.44
N ALA A 274 -1.05 -8.69 -1.32
CA ALA A 274 0.33 -8.43 -0.92
C ALA A 274 0.45 -7.15 -0.09
N GLN A 275 -0.21 -6.05 -0.48
CA GLN A 275 -0.18 -4.80 0.28
C GLN A 275 -0.87 -4.93 1.64
N LEU A 276 -1.95 -5.70 1.73
CA LEU A 276 -2.59 -6.02 3.02
C LEU A 276 -1.67 -6.88 3.90
N GLY A 277 -0.93 -7.83 3.31
CA GLY A 277 0.11 -8.59 4.01
C GLY A 277 1.21 -7.69 4.57
N LEU A 278 1.64 -6.69 3.79
CA LEU A 278 2.59 -5.67 4.26
C LEU A 278 2.02 -4.84 5.41
N ALA A 279 0.74 -4.45 5.34
CA ALA A 279 0.05 -3.76 6.44
C ALA A 279 0.00 -4.62 7.72
N ARG A 280 -0.17 -5.95 7.60
CA ARG A 280 -0.07 -6.88 8.73
C ARG A 280 1.33 -6.87 9.36
N ALA A 281 2.38 -6.84 8.54
CA ALA A 281 3.75 -6.78 9.03
C ALA A 281 4.01 -5.48 9.81
N TRP A 282 3.52 -4.34 9.31
CA TRP A 282 3.56 -3.07 10.02
C TRP A 282 2.81 -3.11 11.36
N LEU A 283 1.60 -3.68 11.38
CA LEU A 283 0.83 -3.86 12.61
C LEU A 283 1.59 -4.70 13.64
N ALA A 284 2.15 -5.84 13.24
CA ALA A 284 2.95 -6.70 14.11
C ALA A 284 4.18 -5.95 14.68
N ALA A 285 4.86 -5.14 13.85
CA ALA A 285 5.98 -4.34 14.32
C ALA A 285 5.54 -3.32 15.39
N ALA A 286 4.41 -2.65 15.18
CA ALA A 286 3.87 -1.68 16.11
C ALA A 286 3.37 -2.31 17.43
N GLU A 287 2.91 -3.57 17.38
CA GLU A 287 2.54 -4.36 18.55
C GLU A 287 3.76 -4.91 19.31
N GLY A 288 4.98 -4.64 18.84
CA GLY A 288 6.22 -5.05 19.47
C GLY A 288 6.66 -6.49 19.18
N THR A 289 6.00 -7.19 18.25
CA THR A 289 6.37 -8.56 17.82
C THR A 289 7.27 -8.51 16.58
N THR A 290 8.46 -7.94 16.75
CA THR A 290 9.39 -7.66 15.64
C THR A 290 9.77 -8.91 14.84
N SER A 291 9.93 -10.09 15.47
CA SER A 291 10.23 -11.32 14.73
C SER A 291 9.08 -11.74 13.82
N ILE A 292 7.84 -11.60 14.30
CA ILE A 292 6.62 -11.89 13.53
C ILE A 292 6.43 -10.87 12.41
N ALA A 293 6.80 -9.61 12.65
CA ALA A 293 6.79 -8.57 11.64
C ALA A 293 7.74 -8.89 10.48
N ILE A 294 8.98 -9.28 10.78
CA ILE A 294 9.97 -9.70 9.77
C ILE A 294 9.48 -10.92 9.00
N GLU A 295 9.02 -11.97 9.70
CA GLU A 295 8.49 -13.17 9.05
C GLU A 295 7.29 -12.86 8.15
N SER A 296 6.37 -12.01 8.62
CA SER A 296 5.21 -11.57 7.84
C SER A 296 5.63 -10.78 6.60
N ALA A 297 6.58 -9.86 6.73
CA ALA A 297 7.11 -9.10 5.60
C ALA A 297 7.80 -10.00 4.56
N ARG A 298 8.61 -10.97 4.98
CA ARG A 298 9.24 -11.95 4.08
C ARG A 298 8.22 -12.86 3.39
N SER A 299 7.21 -13.33 4.12
CA SER A 299 6.11 -14.11 3.56
C SER A 299 5.31 -13.31 2.52
N THR A 300 5.08 -12.02 2.79
CA THR A 300 4.47 -11.11 1.81
C THR A 300 5.35 -10.91 0.59
N ALA A 301 6.67 -10.76 0.74
CA ALA A 301 7.59 -10.65 -0.38
C ALA A 301 7.53 -11.88 -1.29
N GLU A 302 7.51 -13.09 -0.73
CA GLU A 302 7.39 -14.33 -1.51
C GLU A 302 6.05 -14.43 -2.24
N SER A 303 4.94 -14.07 -1.58
CA SER A 303 3.62 -14.01 -2.23
C SER A 303 3.60 -13.00 -3.39
N ALA A 304 4.14 -11.80 -3.16
CA ALA A 304 4.26 -10.76 -4.19
C ALA A 304 5.12 -11.26 -5.37
N ARG A 305 6.24 -11.92 -5.10
CA ARG A 305 7.09 -12.54 -6.12
C ARG A 305 6.32 -13.56 -6.96
N SER A 306 5.59 -14.47 -6.30
CA SER A 306 4.85 -15.54 -6.98
C SER A 306 3.73 -15.01 -7.90
N SER A 307 3.21 -13.82 -7.61
CA SER A 307 2.19 -13.13 -8.41
C SER A 307 2.75 -12.08 -9.37
N GLY A 308 4.09 -11.92 -9.42
CA GLY A 308 4.76 -10.95 -10.29
C GLY A 308 4.65 -9.50 -9.83
N GLN A 309 4.29 -9.25 -8.56
CA GLN A 309 4.27 -7.91 -7.95
C GLN A 309 5.66 -7.49 -7.43
N HIS A 310 6.66 -7.44 -8.31
CA HIS A 310 8.07 -7.20 -7.92
C HIS A 310 8.32 -5.85 -7.22
N ALA A 311 7.51 -4.83 -7.48
CA ALA A 311 7.62 -3.56 -6.75
C ALA A 311 7.18 -3.72 -5.28
N ILE A 312 6.12 -4.49 -5.02
CA ILE A 312 5.65 -4.78 -3.66
C ILE A 312 6.57 -5.79 -2.96
N GLU A 313 7.18 -6.70 -3.71
CA GLU A 313 8.24 -7.58 -3.21
C GLU A 313 9.39 -6.75 -2.62
N ALA A 314 9.86 -5.73 -3.34
CA ALA A 314 10.91 -4.83 -2.87
C ALA A 314 10.48 -4.03 -1.62
N GLU A 315 9.26 -3.47 -1.61
CA GLU A 315 8.72 -2.78 -0.43
C GLU A 315 8.64 -3.69 0.81
N ALA A 316 8.19 -4.93 0.63
CA ALA A 316 8.05 -5.88 1.72
C ALA A 316 9.41 -6.31 2.29
N LEU A 317 10.40 -6.58 1.43
CA LEU A 317 11.77 -6.85 1.86
C LEU A 317 12.39 -5.63 2.56
N HIS A 318 12.15 -4.42 2.06
CA HIS A 318 12.64 -3.21 2.72
C HIS A 318 11.97 -2.95 4.06
N ALA A 319 10.68 -3.26 4.22
CA ALA A 319 10.03 -3.23 5.53
C ALA A 319 10.70 -4.21 6.50
N ALA A 320 11.02 -5.44 6.06
CA ALA A 320 11.79 -6.38 6.88
C ALA A 320 13.14 -5.81 7.31
N VAL A 321 13.90 -5.19 6.40
CA VAL A 321 15.18 -4.50 6.70
C VAL A 321 14.98 -3.43 7.76
N ARG A 322 13.92 -2.60 7.63
CA ARG A 322 13.60 -1.54 8.60
C ARG A 322 13.19 -2.10 9.97
N PHE A 323 12.68 -3.32 10.02
CA PHE A 323 12.42 -4.07 11.25
C PHE A 323 13.65 -4.80 11.81
N GLY A 324 14.77 -4.81 11.08
CA GLY A 324 16.04 -5.42 11.50
C GLY A 324 16.38 -6.75 10.81
N ASP A 325 15.80 -7.05 9.64
CA ASP A 325 16.19 -8.20 8.83
C ASP A 325 17.53 -7.95 8.12
N HIS A 326 18.53 -8.78 8.41
CA HIS A 326 19.86 -8.71 7.81
C HIS A 326 19.99 -9.60 6.56
N ASP A 327 18.99 -10.45 6.26
CA ASP A 327 19.08 -11.46 5.20
C ASP A 327 18.44 -11.02 3.88
N ALA A 328 17.78 -9.86 3.83
CA ALA A 328 17.04 -9.38 2.66
C ALA A 328 17.94 -8.79 1.55
N ALA A 329 19.20 -8.45 1.86
CA ALA A 329 20.09 -7.72 0.96
C ALA A 329 20.31 -8.39 -0.42
N PRO A 330 20.58 -9.72 -0.53
CA PRO A 330 20.82 -10.35 -1.82
C PRO A 330 19.63 -10.26 -2.77
N ARG A 331 18.40 -10.45 -2.24
CA ARG A 331 17.19 -10.41 -3.08
C ARG A 331 16.83 -8.98 -3.49
N LEU A 332 17.01 -7.99 -2.62
CA LEU A 332 16.84 -6.59 -3.00
C LEU A 332 17.85 -6.15 -4.07
N ALA A 333 19.09 -6.65 -4.00
CA ALA A 333 20.09 -6.40 -5.04
C ALA A 333 19.66 -6.98 -6.40
N GLU A 334 19.13 -8.21 -6.42
CA GLU A 334 18.59 -8.82 -7.65
C GLU A 334 17.39 -8.01 -8.22
N LEU A 335 16.46 -7.60 -7.36
CA LEU A 335 15.33 -6.76 -7.77
C LEU A 335 15.78 -5.44 -8.38
N ALA A 336 16.84 -4.83 -7.83
CA ALA A 336 17.39 -3.57 -8.33
C ALA A 336 17.95 -3.66 -9.76
N GLU A 337 18.17 -4.87 -10.31
CA GLU A 337 18.61 -5.06 -11.69
C GLU A 337 17.48 -4.87 -12.72
N PHE A 338 16.22 -5.07 -12.33
CA PHE A 338 15.09 -5.08 -13.27
C PHE A 338 13.84 -4.32 -12.81
N VAL A 339 13.69 -4.02 -11.52
CA VAL A 339 12.63 -3.12 -11.03
C VAL A 339 13.04 -1.69 -11.32
N HIS A 340 12.17 -0.95 -12.00
CA HIS A 340 12.41 0.42 -12.42
C HIS A 340 12.44 1.40 -11.25
N GLY A 341 13.23 2.46 -11.40
CA GLY A 341 13.31 3.58 -10.46
C GLY A 341 14.45 3.50 -9.45
N ARG A 342 14.75 4.64 -8.83
CA ARG A 342 15.87 4.79 -7.88
C ARG A 342 15.58 4.18 -6.51
N LEU A 343 14.31 4.04 -6.13
CA LEU A 343 13.93 3.61 -4.78
C LEU A 343 14.47 2.21 -4.46
N VAL A 344 14.29 1.23 -5.35
CA VAL A 344 14.76 -0.15 -5.12
C VAL A 344 16.28 -0.25 -4.97
N VAL A 345 17.03 0.58 -5.70
CA VAL A 345 18.50 0.66 -5.57
C VAL A 345 18.90 1.18 -4.19
N MET A 346 18.20 2.21 -3.69
CA MET A 346 18.43 2.77 -2.35
C MET A 346 18.04 1.75 -1.26
N GLN A 347 16.96 1.00 -1.46
CA GLN A 347 16.55 -0.09 -0.57
C GLN A 347 17.59 -1.20 -0.50
N ALA A 348 18.18 -1.61 -1.63
CA ALA A 348 19.24 -2.61 -1.68
C ALA A 348 20.53 -2.15 -0.97
N ARG A 349 20.91 -0.87 -1.13
CA ARG A 349 22.05 -0.28 -0.41
C ARG A 349 21.81 -0.25 1.10
N HIS A 350 20.62 0.18 1.52
CA HIS A 350 20.24 0.18 2.93
C HIS A 350 20.31 -1.22 3.54
N ALA A 351 19.77 -2.23 2.84
CA ALA A 351 19.82 -3.62 3.27
C ALA A 351 21.26 -4.14 3.39
N THR A 352 22.12 -3.80 2.42
CA THR A 352 23.54 -4.18 2.42
C THR A 352 24.28 -3.54 3.59
N ALA A 353 24.05 -2.25 3.83
CA ALA A 353 24.65 -1.50 4.94
C ALA A 353 24.23 -2.09 6.30
N LEU A 354 22.95 -2.44 6.47
CA LEU A 354 22.46 -3.09 7.68
C LEU A 354 23.06 -4.49 7.86
N ALA A 355 23.12 -5.30 6.82
CA ALA A 355 23.70 -6.64 6.87
C ALA A 355 25.19 -6.63 7.23
N ALA A 356 25.92 -5.61 6.78
CA ALA A 356 27.34 -5.41 7.08
C ALA A 356 27.59 -4.69 8.43
N GLU A 357 26.53 -4.24 9.12
CA GLU A 357 26.62 -3.35 10.29
C GLU A 357 27.48 -2.09 10.03
N ASP A 358 27.46 -1.57 8.79
CA ASP A 358 28.25 -0.43 8.36
C ASP A 358 27.53 0.88 8.70
N ALA A 359 27.93 1.49 9.81
CA ALA A 359 27.33 2.73 10.32
C ALA A 359 27.43 3.90 9.32
N ALA A 360 28.54 4.03 8.60
CA ALA A 360 28.73 5.13 7.65
C ALA A 360 27.86 4.93 6.39
N ALA A 361 27.73 3.69 5.91
CA ALA A 361 26.84 3.38 4.81
C ALA A 361 25.34 3.52 5.18
N LEU A 362 24.98 3.25 6.44
CA LEU A 362 23.64 3.51 6.97
C LEU A 362 23.35 5.03 7.08
N ASP A 363 24.31 5.84 7.52
CA ASP A 363 24.19 7.31 7.52
C ASP A 363 24.00 7.84 6.09
N ALA A 364 24.77 7.33 5.12
CA ALA A 364 24.61 7.67 3.71
C ALA A 364 23.23 7.28 3.17
N SER A 365 22.73 6.09 3.53
CA SER A 365 21.38 5.63 3.16
C SER A 365 20.30 6.54 3.74
N ALA A 366 20.45 7.01 4.99
CA ALA A 366 19.53 7.95 5.61
C ALA A 366 19.46 9.28 4.85
N ALA A 367 20.63 9.84 4.49
CA ALA A 367 20.72 11.07 3.72
C ALA A 367 20.12 10.92 2.31
N GLU A 368 20.39 9.79 1.65
CA GLU A 368 19.82 9.44 0.34
C GLU A 368 18.28 9.42 0.41
N PHE A 369 17.67 8.70 1.35
CA PHE A 369 16.20 8.68 1.51
C PHE A 369 15.62 10.04 1.85
N GLU A 370 16.27 10.83 2.72
CA GLU A 370 15.81 12.18 3.06
C GLU A 370 15.78 13.08 1.81
N SER A 371 16.76 12.93 0.91
CA SER A 371 16.87 13.75 -0.31
C SER A 371 15.71 13.56 -1.30
N ILE A 372 15.07 12.39 -1.31
CA ILE A 372 13.89 12.10 -2.15
C ILE A 372 12.56 12.25 -1.38
N GLY A 373 12.63 12.67 -0.11
CA GLY A 373 11.46 12.83 0.75
C GLY A 373 10.91 11.53 1.34
N ALA A 374 11.63 10.41 1.28
CA ALA A 374 11.23 9.14 1.89
C ALA A 374 11.54 9.15 3.41
N LEU A 375 10.85 10.03 4.14
CA LEU A 375 11.26 10.45 5.48
C LEU A 375 11.29 9.32 6.51
N LEU A 376 10.33 8.38 6.44
CA LEU A 376 10.31 7.27 7.40
C LEU A 376 11.47 6.29 7.15
N SER A 377 11.80 6.01 5.88
CA SER A 377 12.97 5.20 5.52
C SER A 377 14.27 5.87 5.97
N ALA A 378 14.36 7.20 5.83
CA ALA A 378 15.49 7.97 6.34
C ALA A 378 15.62 7.89 7.87
N ALA A 379 14.48 7.99 8.57
CA ALA A 379 14.43 7.90 10.03
C ALA A 379 14.91 6.52 10.53
N ASP A 380 14.46 5.44 9.90
CA ASP A 380 14.85 4.08 10.24
C ASP A 380 16.32 3.80 9.96
N ALA A 381 16.83 4.25 8.80
CA ALA A 381 18.24 4.11 8.43
C ALA A 381 19.15 4.86 9.42
N ALA A 382 18.78 6.08 9.82
CA ALA A 382 19.50 6.84 10.84
C ALA A 382 19.43 6.12 12.20
N ALA A 383 18.28 5.58 12.59
CA ALA A 383 18.17 4.83 13.85
C ALA A 383 19.06 3.58 13.86
N GLN A 384 19.16 2.89 12.72
CA GLN A 384 20.05 1.74 12.55
C GLN A 384 21.53 2.15 12.57
N ALA A 385 21.90 3.26 11.91
CA ALA A 385 23.25 3.82 11.98
C ALA A 385 23.65 4.20 13.43
N SER A 386 22.74 4.79 14.20
CA SER A 386 22.96 5.06 15.63
C SER A 386 23.32 3.78 16.40
N ASN A 387 22.58 2.69 16.16
CA ASN A 387 22.86 1.40 16.80
C ASN A 387 24.24 0.84 16.40
N ALA A 388 24.60 0.96 15.12
CA ALA A 388 25.91 0.51 14.61
C ALA A 388 27.08 1.34 15.17
N HIS A 389 26.94 2.67 15.26
CA HIS A 389 27.93 3.54 15.93
C HIS A 389 28.11 3.19 17.42
N GLY A 390 27.01 2.84 18.10
CA GLY A 390 27.05 2.37 19.49
C GLY A 390 27.84 1.08 19.67
N ALA A 391 27.77 0.16 18.69
CA ALA A 391 28.50 -1.11 18.73
C ALA A 391 30.03 -0.92 18.61
N VAL A 392 30.48 0.09 17.86
CA VAL A 392 31.91 0.45 17.72
C VAL A 392 32.38 1.52 18.74
N GLN A 393 31.54 1.83 19.73
CA GLN A 393 31.82 2.80 20.81
C GLN A 393 32.07 4.26 20.35
N ASP A 394 31.58 4.66 19.17
CA ASP A 394 31.57 6.06 18.75
C ASP A 394 30.34 6.78 19.32
N ARG A 395 30.47 7.24 20.56
CA ARG A 395 29.39 7.90 21.28
C ARG A 395 28.95 9.22 20.63
N SER A 396 29.86 9.95 19.99
CA SER A 396 29.54 11.24 19.38
C SER A 396 28.70 11.04 18.13
N ALA A 397 29.11 10.13 17.25
CA ALA A 397 28.36 9.78 16.05
C ALA A 397 27.01 9.16 16.42
N MET A 398 26.97 8.22 17.37
CA MET A 398 25.74 7.62 17.88
C MET A 398 24.71 8.68 18.30
N LEU A 399 25.11 9.67 19.12
CA LEU A 399 24.18 10.72 19.57
C LEU A 399 23.72 11.63 18.42
N GLY A 400 24.61 11.99 17.50
CA GLY A 400 24.27 12.82 16.34
C GLY A 400 23.27 12.14 15.40
N THR A 401 23.47 10.85 15.13
CA THR A 401 22.56 10.09 14.28
C THR A 401 21.24 9.77 15.00
N ALA A 402 21.25 9.48 16.31
CA ALA A 402 20.02 9.35 17.10
C ALA A 402 19.16 10.63 17.05
N ALA A 403 19.79 11.80 17.18
CA ALA A 403 19.09 13.08 17.05
C ALA A 403 18.50 13.29 15.65
N THR A 404 19.21 12.84 14.61
CA THR A 404 18.70 12.85 13.23
C THR A 404 17.48 11.95 13.07
N ALA A 405 17.53 10.74 13.60
CA ALA A 405 16.41 9.81 13.59
C ALA A 405 15.19 10.39 14.31
N SER A 406 15.37 10.97 15.51
CA SER A 406 14.28 11.62 16.26
C SER A 406 13.67 12.81 15.51
N ARG A 407 14.49 13.66 14.88
CA ARG A 407 14.00 14.79 14.05
C ARG A 407 13.15 14.31 12.89
N LEU A 408 13.58 13.26 12.19
CA LEU A 408 12.85 12.69 11.06
C LEU A 408 11.55 12.02 11.52
N ALA A 409 11.59 11.24 12.60
CA ALA A 409 10.40 10.63 13.20
C ALA A 409 9.35 11.66 13.61
N ALA A 410 9.78 12.81 14.16
CA ALA A 410 8.88 13.92 14.49
C ALA A 410 8.21 14.52 13.24
N ARG A 411 8.94 14.64 12.12
CA ARG A 411 8.35 15.04 10.83
C ARG A 411 7.38 14.00 10.27
N CYS A 412 7.53 12.74 10.68
CA CYS A 412 6.60 11.67 10.39
C CYS A 412 5.47 11.55 11.43
N GLY A 413 5.08 12.63 12.11
CA GLY A 413 3.98 12.58 13.08
C GLY A 413 4.31 11.80 14.35
N GLY A 414 5.59 11.64 14.70
CA GLY A 414 6.03 10.89 15.87
C GLY A 414 6.09 9.38 15.63
N ALA A 415 6.63 8.97 14.48
CA ALA A 415 6.74 7.55 14.14
C ALA A 415 7.54 6.73 15.18
N VAL A 416 7.17 5.46 15.38
CA VAL A 416 7.67 4.58 16.46
C VAL A 416 8.05 3.18 15.96
N THR A 417 8.79 3.08 14.87
CA THR A 417 9.27 1.78 14.34
C THR A 417 10.22 1.06 15.32
N PRO A 418 10.45 -0.25 15.14
CA PRO A 418 11.42 -0.99 15.96
C PRO A 418 12.82 -0.36 15.98
N ALA A 419 13.30 0.13 14.83
CA ALA A 419 14.58 0.81 14.73
C ALA A 419 14.60 2.11 15.56
N LEU A 420 13.57 2.95 15.44
CA LEU A 420 13.43 4.20 16.19
C LEU A 420 13.35 3.97 17.70
N GLN A 421 12.59 2.95 18.14
CA GLN A 421 12.51 2.56 19.55
C GLN A 421 13.87 2.10 20.09
N ALA A 422 14.63 1.33 19.30
CA ALA A 422 15.96 0.88 19.70
C ALA A 422 16.95 2.04 19.85
N ALA A 423 16.90 3.03 18.96
CA ALA A 423 17.76 4.21 19.01
C ALA A 423 17.38 5.18 20.15
N ALA A 424 16.09 5.31 20.47
CA ALA A 424 15.62 6.15 21.57
C ALA A 424 16.07 5.62 22.96
N HIS A 425 16.11 4.30 23.12
CA HIS A 425 16.51 3.64 24.36
C HIS A 425 17.58 2.55 24.10
N PRO A 426 18.85 2.97 23.94
CA PRO A 426 19.95 2.05 23.65
C PRO A 426 20.28 1.22 24.89
N LEU A 427 19.67 0.03 24.97
CA LEU A 427 19.97 -0.98 25.98
C LEU A 427 20.87 -2.07 25.38
N PRO A 428 21.79 -2.68 26.15
CA PRO A 428 22.66 -3.76 25.69
C PRO A 428 21.87 -5.08 25.60
N LEU A 429 20.78 -5.12 24.84
CA LEU A 429 19.89 -6.26 24.67
C LEU A 429 20.02 -6.80 23.25
N THR A 430 20.04 -8.13 23.14
CA THR A 430 19.87 -8.81 21.84
C THR A 430 18.49 -8.50 21.26
N VAL A 431 18.30 -8.73 19.95
CA VAL A 431 17.00 -8.52 19.27
C VAL A 431 15.86 -9.24 20.01
N ARG A 432 16.05 -10.52 20.35
CA ARG A 432 15.02 -11.30 21.06
C ARG A 432 14.78 -10.83 22.49
N GLU A 433 15.83 -10.43 23.21
CA GLU A 433 15.70 -9.83 24.53
C GLU A 433 14.88 -8.53 24.45
N ARG A 434 15.20 -7.65 23.51
CA ARG A 434 14.49 -6.39 23.30
C ARG A 434 13.02 -6.61 22.97
N GLU A 435 12.71 -7.55 22.09
CA GLU A 435 11.33 -7.90 21.75
C GLU A 435 10.53 -8.31 23.00
N ILE A 436 11.06 -9.20 23.83
CA ILE A 436 10.43 -9.60 25.10
C ILE A 436 10.33 -8.41 26.05
N ALA A 437 11.37 -7.60 26.16
CA ALA A 437 11.40 -6.43 27.05
C ALA A 437 10.35 -5.37 26.65
N ASN A 438 10.14 -5.15 25.34
CA ASN A 438 9.12 -4.24 24.82
C ASN A 438 7.71 -4.75 25.13
N LEU A 439 7.43 -6.04 24.96
CA LEU A 439 6.13 -6.62 25.32
C LEU A 439 5.87 -6.57 26.84
N VAL A 440 6.91 -6.80 27.64
CA VAL A 440 6.86 -6.61 29.10
C VAL A 440 6.56 -5.15 29.44
N ALA A 441 7.20 -4.19 28.77
CA ALA A 441 6.99 -2.76 28.94
C ALA A 441 5.58 -2.32 28.52
N ALA A 442 5.01 -2.96 27.51
CA ALA A 442 3.61 -2.80 27.09
C ALA A 442 2.60 -3.41 28.09
N GLY A 443 3.06 -4.04 29.18
CA GLY A 443 2.23 -4.52 30.28
C GLY A 443 1.75 -5.97 30.16
N LEU A 444 2.18 -6.71 29.13
CA LEU A 444 1.80 -8.11 28.96
C LEU A 444 2.41 -8.97 30.08
N THR A 445 1.73 -10.04 30.46
CA THR A 445 2.21 -11.09 31.39
C THR A 445 3.14 -12.08 30.68
N ASN A 446 3.91 -12.89 31.42
CA ASN A 446 4.74 -13.95 30.80
C ASN A 446 3.92 -14.90 29.92
N ARG A 447 2.68 -15.20 30.33
CA ARG A 447 1.77 -16.06 29.60
C ARG A 447 1.35 -15.42 28.27
N GLU A 448 0.94 -14.16 28.29
CA GLU A 448 0.56 -13.44 27.07
C GLU A 448 1.76 -13.25 26.13
N VAL A 449 2.95 -12.94 26.66
CA VAL A 449 4.19 -12.88 25.85
C VAL A 449 4.50 -14.23 25.21
N ALA A 450 4.37 -15.33 25.97
CA ALA A 450 4.61 -16.68 25.49
C ALA A 450 3.62 -17.09 24.37
N GLU A 451 2.34 -16.81 24.57
CA GLU A 451 1.28 -17.02 23.57
C GLU A 451 1.56 -16.20 22.30
N ARG A 452 1.89 -14.92 22.46
CA ARG A 452 2.09 -13.99 21.35
C ARG A 452 3.34 -14.30 20.53
N LEU A 453 4.41 -14.75 21.17
CA LEU A 453 5.67 -15.11 20.51
C LEU A 453 5.79 -16.60 20.19
N VAL A 454 4.74 -17.39 20.41
CA VAL A 454 4.68 -18.85 20.17
C VAL A 454 5.85 -19.60 20.83
N VAL A 455 6.07 -19.35 22.12
CA VAL A 455 7.11 -20.02 22.94
C VAL A 455 6.55 -20.47 24.29
N SER A 456 7.34 -21.18 25.09
CA SER A 456 6.93 -21.57 26.45
C SER A 456 7.01 -20.40 27.45
N VAL A 457 6.13 -20.38 28.46
CA VAL A 457 6.19 -19.42 29.58
C VAL A 457 7.55 -19.45 30.27
N ARG A 458 8.12 -20.65 30.47
CA ARG A 458 9.45 -20.86 31.06
C ARG A 458 10.56 -20.20 30.25
N THR A 459 10.44 -20.19 28.92
CA THR A 459 11.38 -19.50 28.02
C THR A 459 11.34 -18.00 28.28
N VAL A 460 10.15 -17.40 28.39
CA VAL A 460 9.98 -15.98 28.68
C VAL A 460 10.55 -15.64 30.06
N GLU A 461 10.23 -16.43 31.09
CA GLU A 461 10.78 -16.26 32.45
C GLU A 461 12.31 -16.26 32.45
N GLY A 462 12.92 -17.21 31.74
CA GLY A 462 14.37 -17.29 31.61
C GLY A 462 14.99 -16.09 30.88
N HIS A 463 14.32 -15.52 29.89
CA HIS A 463 14.76 -14.28 29.25
C HIS A 463 14.62 -13.08 30.19
N VAL A 464 13.46 -12.91 30.84
CA VAL A 464 13.23 -11.81 31.80
C VAL A 464 14.28 -11.84 32.90
N TYR A 465 14.55 -13.00 33.50
CA TYR A 465 15.58 -13.16 34.52
C TYR A 465 16.96 -12.72 34.01
N ARG A 466 17.39 -13.23 32.85
CA ARG A 466 18.69 -12.87 32.25
C ARG A 466 18.81 -11.38 31.96
N MET A 467 17.73 -10.76 31.45
CA MET A 467 17.71 -9.32 31.20
C MET A 467 17.77 -8.51 32.50
N CYS A 468 17.03 -8.90 33.54
CA CYS A 468 17.12 -8.24 34.84
C CYS A 468 18.54 -8.28 35.41
N THR A 469 19.19 -9.45 35.34
CA THR A 469 20.60 -9.60 35.72
C THR A 469 21.53 -8.74 34.86
N LYS A 470 21.35 -8.77 33.54
CA LYS A 470 22.19 -8.03 32.57
C LYS A 470 22.11 -6.51 32.74
N LEU A 471 20.92 -6.00 33.08
CA LEU A 471 20.64 -4.57 33.23
C LEU A 471 20.75 -4.10 34.70
N GLY A 472 21.02 -5.00 35.64
CA GLY A 472 21.14 -4.68 37.06
C GLY A 472 19.83 -4.22 37.71
N VAL A 473 18.67 -4.65 37.18
CA VAL A 473 17.35 -4.33 37.72
C VAL A 473 16.80 -5.49 38.53
N ALA A 474 16.06 -5.19 39.61
CA ALA A 474 15.63 -6.17 40.60
C ALA A 474 14.48 -7.05 40.10
N ASP A 475 13.60 -6.50 39.26
CA ASP A 475 12.36 -7.17 38.86
C ASP A 475 11.87 -6.75 37.47
N ARG A 476 10.81 -7.44 37.03
CA ARG A 476 10.11 -7.19 35.76
C ARG A 476 9.60 -5.75 35.65
N GLY A 477 9.13 -5.16 36.75
CA GLY A 477 8.60 -3.80 36.77
C GLY A 477 9.69 -2.78 36.47
N GLN A 478 10.84 -2.93 37.11
CA GLN A 478 12.02 -2.09 36.83
C GLN A 478 12.55 -2.30 35.41
N LEU A 479 12.52 -3.53 34.88
CA LEU A 479 12.82 -3.80 33.48
C LEU A 479 11.86 -3.03 32.55
N ALA A 480 10.56 -3.06 32.83
CA ALA A 480 9.55 -2.33 32.08
C ALA A 480 9.78 -0.81 32.11
N ASP A 481 10.06 -0.25 33.30
CA ASP A 481 10.30 1.18 33.47
C ASP A 481 11.57 1.65 32.75
N LEU A 482 12.61 0.81 32.73
CA LEU A 482 13.85 1.08 32.00
C LEU A 482 13.61 1.12 30.48
N VAL A 483 12.83 0.18 29.95
CA VAL A 483 12.50 0.11 28.51
C VAL A 483 11.62 1.27 28.05
N ARG A 484 10.68 1.74 28.88
CA ARG A 484 9.85 2.92 28.57
C ARG A 484 10.62 4.24 28.55
N GLY A 485 11.90 4.23 28.93
CA GLY A 485 12.67 5.44 29.16
C GLY A 485 12.19 6.12 30.44
N GLY A 486 12.82 5.75 31.56
CA GLY A 486 12.50 6.19 32.92
C GLY A 486 11.75 7.51 33.05
N SER A 487 10.42 7.44 33.01
CA SER A 487 9.54 8.57 33.26
C SER A 487 9.25 8.62 34.76
N ARG A 488 10.19 9.17 35.53
CA ARG A 488 9.94 9.83 36.82
C ARG A 488 10.99 10.92 37.07
N SER A 489 10.78 12.10 36.49
CA SER A 489 10.85 13.40 37.19
C SER A 489 10.29 14.50 36.30
#